data_AF-A0A4C1X440-F1
#
_entry.id   AF-A0A4C1X440-F1
#
_cell.length_a   1.000
_cell.length_b   1.000
_cell.length_c   1.000
_cell.angle_alpha   90.00
_cell.angle_beta   90.00
_cell.angle_gamma   90.00
#
_symmetry.space_group_name_H-M   'P 1'
#
loop_
_entity.id
_entity.type
_entity.pdbx_description
1 polymer ?
#
loop_
_entity_poly.entity_id
_entity_poly.type
_entity_poly.pdbx_seq_one_letter_code
_entity_poly.pdbx_strand_id
1 'polypeptide(L)'
;MFSHVVTHIPSTIDIALTKGVALNFNSIETIHCLTSDHLPVILKMGPPDGGRPIPIRKITNWKKVSTTLEEIDTPNLNSISNDIASTDEIDFAIGALTNHIRTVVEENEREVPASSDRRKFPPDILELIRAKNAALHRASAYPTPDPERELSNAK
;
A
#
# COMPACT_ATOMS: atom_id res chain seq x y z
N MET A 1 17.23 -29.30 32.43
CA MET A 1 16.14 -29.45 31.44
C MET A 1 15.34 -28.17 31.48
N PHE A 2 15.68 -27.19 30.62
CA PHE A 2 14.97 -25.91 30.57
C PHE A 2 13.92 -25.97 29.46
N SER A 3 12.65 -25.85 29.80
CA SER A 3 11.56 -25.69 28.83
C SER A 3 11.69 -24.32 28.18
N HIS A 4 11.96 -24.29 26.87
CA HIS A 4 11.81 -23.07 26.08
C HIS A 4 10.32 -22.75 25.97
N VAL A 5 9.88 -21.72 26.68
CA VAL A 5 8.57 -21.10 26.46
C VAL A 5 8.72 -20.18 25.25
N VAL A 6 8.33 -20.68 24.08
CA VAL A 6 8.22 -19.83 22.88
C VAL A 6 7.02 -18.92 23.09
N THR A 7 7.29 -17.66 23.41
CA THR A 7 6.27 -16.62 23.49
C THR A 7 5.98 -16.17 22.06
N HIS A 8 4.92 -16.70 21.46
CA HIS A 8 4.49 -16.25 20.13
C HIS A 8 3.91 -14.84 20.25
N ILE A 9 4.69 -13.84 19.85
CA ILE A 9 4.20 -12.48 19.67
C ILE A 9 3.39 -12.47 18.37
N PRO A 10 2.10 -12.08 18.40
CA PRO A 10 1.29 -12.02 17.19
C PRO A 10 1.93 -11.08 16.16
N SER A 11 2.08 -11.57 14.93
CA SER A 11 2.74 -10.86 13.83
C SER A 11 1.78 -10.77 12.62
N THR A 12 1.68 -9.59 12.00
CA THR A 12 0.90 -9.39 10.76
C THR A 12 1.74 -9.82 9.57
N ILE A 13 1.51 -11.04 9.06
CA ILE A 13 2.30 -11.62 7.95
C ILE A 13 1.50 -11.61 6.63
N ASP A 14 0.18 -11.54 6.70
CA ASP A 14 -0.69 -11.57 5.53
C ASP A 14 -0.91 -10.16 4.96
N ILE A 15 -0.23 -9.84 3.87
CA ILE A 15 -0.30 -8.54 3.19
C ILE A 15 -0.87 -8.71 1.78
N ALA A 16 -1.88 -7.92 1.44
CA ALA A 16 -2.39 -7.78 0.08
C ALA A 16 -2.16 -6.35 -0.44
N LEU A 17 -1.50 -6.23 -1.59
CA LEU A 17 -1.23 -4.95 -2.23
C LEU A 17 -2.00 -4.86 -3.55
N THR A 18 -2.84 -3.83 -3.68
CA THR A 18 -3.56 -3.51 -4.93
C THR A 18 -3.10 -2.14 -5.44
N LYS A 19 -2.92 -1.99 -6.75
CA LYS A 19 -2.47 -0.73 -7.35
C LYS A 19 -3.22 -0.45 -8.65
N GLY A 20 -3.85 0.73 -8.72
CA GLY A 20 -4.50 1.20 -9.94
C GLY A 20 -5.71 0.37 -10.37
N VAL A 21 -6.37 -0.30 -9.42
CA VAL A 21 -7.63 -1.01 -9.66
C VAL A 21 -8.69 -0.34 -8.79
N ALA A 22 -9.77 0.14 -9.42
CA ALA A 22 -10.97 0.56 -8.70
C ALA A 22 -11.70 -0.71 -8.28
N LEU A 23 -11.40 -1.19 -7.09
CA LEU A 23 -12.04 -2.37 -6.52
C LEU A 23 -12.97 -1.90 -5.40
N ASN A 24 -14.23 -2.30 -5.49
CA ASN A 24 -15.16 -2.17 -4.38
C ASN A 24 -14.78 -3.18 -3.32
N PHE A 25 -14.19 -2.72 -2.22
CA PHE A 25 -13.84 -3.58 -1.09
C PHE A 25 -15.10 -3.85 -0.26
N ASN A 26 -15.55 -5.11 -0.22
CA ASN A 26 -16.82 -5.46 0.44
C ASN A 26 -16.59 -5.97 1.88
N SER A 27 -15.66 -6.92 2.07
CA SER A 27 -15.34 -7.44 3.40
C SER A 27 -13.95 -8.10 3.46
N ILE A 28 -13.39 -8.09 4.67
CA ILE A 28 -12.22 -8.87 5.12
C ILE A 28 -12.77 -9.92 6.09
N GLU A 29 -12.51 -11.20 5.82
CA GLU A 29 -12.96 -12.31 6.68
C GLU A 29 -11.77 -13.18 7.05
N THR A 30 -11.54 -13.40 8.35
CA THR A 30 -10.53 -14.33 8.85
C THR A 30 -11.12 -15.75 8.85
N ILE A 31 -10.43 -16.71 8.23
CA ILE A 31 -10.85 -18.12 8.29
C ILE A 31 -10.12 -18.79 9.45
N HIS A 32 -10.86 -19.38 10.38
CA HIS A 32 -10.31 -20.09 11.55
C HIS A 32 -10.04 -21.58 11.30
N CYS A 33 -10.11 -22.05 10.04
CA CYS A 33 -10.19 -23.49 9.72
C CYS A 33 -8.96 -24.07 9.01
N LEU A 34 -7.84 -23.35 8.92
CA LEU A 34 -6.60 -23.92 8.41
C LEU A 34 -5.76 -24.38 9.58
N THR A 35 -5.18 -25.58 9.50
CA THR A 35 -4.25 -26.18 10.47
C THR A 35 -2.91 -25.42 10.59
N SER A 36 -2.88 -24.18 10.10
CA SER A 36 -1.76 -23.26 10.09
C SER A 36 -1.73 -22.45 11.38
N ASP A 37 -0.54 -22.12 11.85
CA ASP A 37 -0.30 -21.15 12.93
C ASP A 37 -0.55 -19.70 12.47
N HIS A 38 -0.78 -19.49 11.17
CA HIS A 38 -1.25 -18.23 10.59
C HIS A 38 -2.77 -18.20 10.37
N LEU A 39 -3.40 -17.03 10.60
CA LEU A 39 -4.83 -16.79 10.36
C LEU A 39 -5.06 -16.28 8.94
N PRO A 40 -5.44 -17.13 7.97
CA PRO A 40 -5.70 -16.69 6.60
C PRO A 40 -6.81 -15.64 6.54
N VAL A 41 -6.61 -14.62 5.71
CA VAL A 41 -7.59 -13.56 5.48
C VAL A 41 -8.13 -13.65 4.05
N ILE A 42 -9.46 -13.71 3.90
CA ILE A 42 -10.16 -13.57 2.63
C ILE A 42 -10.50 -12.10 2.39
N LEU A 43 -10.20 -11.61 1.18
CA LEU A 43 -10.66 -10.32 0.68
C LEU A 43 -11.80 -10.56 -0.32
N LYS A 44 -13.00 -10.07 0.00
CA LYS A 44 -14.13 -10.06 -0.94
C LYS A 44 -14.16 -8.74 -1.69
N MET A 45 -14.01 -8.82 -3.00
CA MET A 45 -14.01 -7.68 -3.91
C MET A 45 -15.28 -7.69 -4.75
N GLY A 46 -15.96 -6.56 -4.86
CA GLY A 46 -17.07 -6.33 -5.77
C GLY A 46 -16.61 -6.11 -7.20
N PRO A 47 -17.54 -6.11 -8.18
CA PRO A 47 -17.24 -5.76 -9.55
C PRO A 47 -16.54 -4.39 -9.61
N PRO A 48 -15.51 -4.23 -10.45
CA PRO A 48 -14.96 -2.90 -10.67
C PRO A 48 -16.08 -2.02 -11.20
N ASP A 49 -16.30 -0.88 -10.56
CA ASP A 49 -17.17 0.15 -11.13
C ASP A 49 -16.66 0.40 -12.53
N GLY A 50 -17.51 0.27 -13.55
CA GLY A 50 -17.16 0.33 -14.97
C GLY A 50 -16.63 1.70 -15.43
N GLY A 51 -16.02 2.47 -14.54
CA GLY A 51 -15.33 3.72 -14.81
C GLY A 51 -14.24 3.52 -15.86
N ARG A 52 -14.28 4.39 -16.87
CA ARG A 52 -13.27 4.51 -17.90
C ARG A 52 -11.89 4.71 -17.25
N PRO A 53 -10.84 3.98 -17.67
CA PRO A 53 -9.49 4.24 -17.17
C PRO A 53 -9.15 5.72 -17.38
N ILE A 54 -8.77 6.42 -16.32
CA ILE A 54 -8.34 7.82 -16.41
C ILE A 54 -7.09 7.83 -17.31
N PRO A 55 -7.14 8.40 -18.53
CA PRO A 55 -6.09 8.24 -19.51
C PRO A 55 -4.84 9.07 -19.19
N ILE A 56 -4.95 10.00 -18.25
CA ILE A 56 -3.90 10.95 -17.86
C ILE A 56 -3.80 10.94 -16.34
N ARG A 57 -2.60 10.70 -15.82
CA ARG A 57 -2.34 10.74 -14.38
C ARG A 57 -1.40 11.89 -14.08
N LYS A 58 -1.77 12.73 -13.11
CA LYS A 58 -0.88 13.71 -12.49
C LYS A 58 0.10 12.98 -11.58
N ILE A 59 1.40 13.17 -11.84
CA ILE A 59 2.47 12.65 -11.00
C ILE A 59 3.32 13.84 -10.57
N THR A 60 3.41 14.05 -9.26
CA THR A 60 4.27 15.07 -8.66
C THR A 60 5.68 14.52 -8.51
N ASN A 61 6.69 15.31 -8.92
CA ASN A 61 8.08 14.99 -8.64
C ASN A 61 8.46 15.44 -7.23
N TRP A 62 8.22 14.56 -6.24
CA TRP A 62 8.48 14.86 -4.83
C TRP A 62 9.93 15.25 -4.51
N LYS A 63 10.91 14.75 -5.26
CA LYS A 63 12.32 15.14 -5.08
C LYS A 63 12.53 16.61 -5.45
N LYS A 64 11.93 17.06 -6.55
CA LYS A 64 11.97 18.47 -6.94
C LYS A 64 11.17 19.36 -5.99
N VAL A 65 10.00 18.91 -5.54
CA VAL A 65 9.21 19.63 -4.52
C VAL A 65 10.05 19.87 -3.27
N SER A 66 10.79 18.87 -2.78
CA SER A 66 11.69 19.03 -1.63
C SER A 66 12.76 20.09 -1.88
N THR A 67 13.45 20.05 -3.03
CA THR A 67 14.50 21.02 -3.34
C THR A 67 13.96 22.44 -3.50
N THR A 68 12.77 22.60 -4.08
CA THR A 68 12.14 23.91 -4.27
C THR A 68 11.60 24.48 -2.94
N LEU A 69 11.13 23.63 -2.03
CA LEU A 69 10.73 24.06 -0.69
C LEU A 69 11.92 24.43 0.21
N GLU A 70 13.11 23.85 -0.02
CA GLU A 70 14.34 24.22 0.69
C GLU A 70 14.89 25.59 0.25
N GLU A 71 14.49 26.09 -0.93
CA GLU A 71 14.85 27.43 -1.39
C GLU A 71 14.09 28.51 -0.62
N ILE A 72 14.80 29.15 0.31
CA ILE A 72 14.28 30.19 1.21
C ILE A 72 14.05 31.56 0.55
N ASP A 73 14.60 31.79 -0.66
CA ASP A 73 14.60 33.10 -1.33
C ASP A 73 13.32 33.35 -2.17
N THR A 74 12.19 32.77 -1.75
CA THR A 74 10.93 32.89 -2.50
C THR A 74 10.14 34.13 -2.10
N PRO A 75 9.77 35.01 -3.06
CA PRO A 75 9.16 36.31 -2.76
C PRO A 75 7.79 36.22 -2.06
N ASN A 76 7.10 35.08 -2.14
CA ASN A 76 5.82 34.86 -1.47
C ASN A 76 5.99 34.77 0.06
N LEU A 77 7.05 34.08 0.53
CA LEU A 77 7.32 33.92 1.96
C LEU A 77 8.01 35.14 2.58
N ASN A 78 8.66 35.98 1.77
CA ASN A 78 9.30 37.23 2.23
C ASN A 78 8.31 38.28 2.77
N SER A 79 7.01 38.09 2.54
CA SER A 79 5.95 38.95 3.06
C SER A 79 5.44 38.55 4.45
N ILE A 80 5.88 37.39 4.97
CA ILE A 80 5.51 36.91 6.30
C ILE A 80 6.40 37.62 7.34
N SER A 81 5.77 38.27 8.31
CA SER A 81 6.48 38.90 9.43
C SER A 81 7.16 37.84 10.30
N ASN A 82 8.38 38.13 10.77
CA ASN A 82 9.09 37.29 11.74
C ASN A 82 8.54 37.44 13.17
N ASP A 83 7.77 38.50 13.42
CA ASP A 83 7.09 38.75 14.69
C ASP A 83 5.58 38.70 14.43
N ILE A 84 4.94 37.64 14.92
CA ILE A 84 3.50 37.41 14.77
C ILE A 84 2.82 37.81 16.08
N ALA A 85 2.13 38.95 16.07
CA ALA A 85 1.54 39.54 17.27
C ALA A 85 0.01 39.42 17.29
N SER A 86 -0.61 39.14 16.15
CA SER A 86 -2.07 39.12 15.99
C SER A 86 -2.59 37.86 15.30
N THR A 87 -3.87 37.56 15.54
CA THR A 87 -4.56 36.45 14.87
C THR A 87 -4.67 36.65 13.36
N ASP A 88 -4.85 37.89 12.90
CA ASP A 88 -4.93 38.20 11.47
C ASP A 88 -3.58 37.90 10.76
N GLU A 89 -2.46 38.13 11.44
CA GLU A 89 -1.12 37.76 10.95
C GLU A 89 -0.91 36.24 10.92
N ILE A 90 -1.49 35.50 11.88
CA ILE A 90 -1.49 34.03 11.87
C ILE A 90 -2.24 33.52 10.63
N ASP A 91 -3.46 34.01 10.41
CA ASP A 91 -4.28 33.60 9.27
C ASP A 91 -3.60 33.95 7.94
N PHE A 92 -2.98 35.13 7.87
CA PHE A 92 -2.18 35.54 6.72
C PHE A 92 -0.98 34.62 6.47
N ALA A 93 -0.20 34.28 7.50
CA ALA A 93 0.97 33.41 7.38
C ALA A 93 0.57 31.99 6.95
N ILE A 94 -0.51 31.44 7.51
CA ILE A 94 -1.06 30.14 7.11
C ILE A 94 -1.48 30.18 5.64
N GLY A 95 -2.16 31.25 5.22
CA GLY A 95 -2.58 31.44 3.84
C GLY A 95 -1.40 31.50 2.87
N ALA A 96 -0.38 32.31 3.20
CA ALA A 96 0.84 32.46 2.41
C ALA A 96 1.59 31.14 2.26
N LEU A 97 1.84 30.42 3.36
CA LEU A 97 2.51 29.12 3.34
C LEU A 97 1.72 28.07 2.54
N THR A 98 0.41 28.00 2.75
CA THR A 98 -0.46 27.04 2.05
C THR A 98 -0.45 27.30 0.54
N ASN A 99 -0.53 28.56 0.13
CA ASN A 99 -0.47 28.94 -1.28
C ASN A 99 0.89 28.64 -1.90
N HIS A 100 1.98 28.87 -1.16
CA HIS A 100 3.32 28.53 -1.61
C HIS A 100 3.47 27.02 -1.84
N ILE A 101 3.11 26.18 -0.86
CA ILE A 101 3.17 24.71 -0.99
C ILE A 101 2.31 24.24 -2.16
N ARG A 102 1.09 24.78 -2.31
CA ARG A 102 0.21 24.45 -3.43
C ARG A 102 0.89 24.74 -4.77
N THR A 103 1.45 25.94 -4.91
CA THR A 103 2.13 26.37 -6.15
C THR A 103 3.32 25.47 -6.48
N VAL A 104 4.19 25.19 -5.50
CA VAL A 104 5.35 24.32 -5.70
C VAL A 104 4.93 22.90 -6.10
N VAL A 105 3.87 22.37 -5.48
CA VAL A 105 3.33 21.05 -5.86
C VAL A 105 2.83 21.08 -7.30
N GLU A 106 2.01 22.08 -7.66
CA GLU A 106 1.42 22.26 -9.00
C GLU A 106 2.48 22.43 -10.09
N GLU A 107 3.50 23.27 -9.89
CA GLU A 107 4.61 23.48 -10.83
C GLU A 107 5.46 22.22 -11.04
N ASN A 108 5.49 21.34 -10.05
CA ASN A 108 6.20 20.06 -10.10
C ASN A 108 5.30 18.87 -10.46
N GLU A 109 4.04 19.12 -10.79
CA GLU A 109 3.17 18.11 -11.41
C GLU A 109 3.54 17.93 -12.87
N ARG A 110 3.53 16.68 -13.31
CA ARG A 110 3.57 16.34 -14.73
C ARG A 110 2.40 15.45 -15.06
N GLU A 111 1.74 15.77 -16.17
CA GLU A 111 0.80 14.86 -16.81
C GLU A 111 1.58 13.76 -17.50
N VAL A 112 1.39 12.54 -17.02
CA VAL A 112 1.94 11.35 -17.64
C VAL A 112 0.76 10.60 -18.24
N PRO A 113 0.85 10.13 -19.50
CA PRO A 113 -0.13 9.18 -20.02
C PRO A 113 -0.29 8.08 -18.97
N ALA A 114 -1.52 7.62 -18.73
CA ALA A 114 -1.73 6.40 -18.00
C ALA A 114 -1.18 5.25 -18.84
N SER A 115 0.15 5.14 -18.87
CA SER A 115 0.86 4.08 -19.54
C SER A 115 0.30 2.81 -18.93
N SER A 116 -0.37 2.03 -19.78
CA SER A 116 -0.73 0.64 -19.53
C SER A 116 0.50 -0.25 -19.34
N ASP A 117 1.68 0.33 -19.10
CA ASP A 117 2.78 -0.38 -18.48
C ASP A 117 2.42 -0.57 -17.02
N ARG A 118 1.65 -1.64 -16.79
CA ARG A 118 1.72 -2.46 -15.58
C ARG A 118 3.18 -2.42 -15.13
N ARG A 119 3.49 -1.57 -14.14
CA ARG A 119 4.85 -1.49 -13.59
C ARG A 119 5.15 -2.90 -13.11
N LYS A 120 5.93 -3.63 -13.89
CA LYS A 120 6.37 -4.96 -13.53
C LYS A 120 7.08 -4.79 -12.20
N PHE A 121 6.73 -5.63 -11.23
CA PHE A 121 7.50 -5.66 -10.00
C PHE A 121 8.99 -5.83 -10.37
N PRO A 122 9.91 -5.23 -9.60
CA PRO A 122 11.32 -5.45 -9.84
C PRO A 122 11.63 -6.96 -9.80
N PRO A 123 12.69 -7.42 -10.50
CA PRO A 123 12.91 -8.83 -10.79
C PRO A 123 12.93 -9.73 -9.54
N ASP A 124 13.46 -9.21 -8.43
CA ASP A 124 13.52 -9.84 -7.12
C ASP A 124 12.13 -10.18 -6.54
N ILE A 125 11.19 -9.24 -6.61
CA ILE A 125 9.82 -9.45 -6.15
C ILE A 125 9.09 -10.45 -7.05
N LEU A 126 9.34 -10.42 -8.37
CA LEU A 126 8.76 -11.41 -9.29
C LEU A 126 9.29 -12.82 -9.02
N GLU A 127 10.57 -12.95 -8.71
CA GLU A 127 11.19 -14.23 -8.36
C GLU A 127 10.58 -14.81 -7.09
N LEU A 128 10.36 -13.97 -6.06
CA LEU A 128 9.71 -14.39 -4.82
C LEU A 128 8.27 -14.87 -5.05
N ILE A 129 7.51 -14.17 -5.89
CA ILE A 129 6.14 -14.59 -6.27
C ILE A 129 6.17 -15.94 -7.00
N ARG A 130 7.12 -16.15 -7.92
CA ARG A 130 7.27 -17.43 -8.62
C ARG A 130 7.63 -18.56 -7.67
N ALA A 131 8.57 -18.33 -6.76
CA ALA A 131 9.00 -19.33 -5.77
C ALA A 131 7.84 -19.74 -4.86
N LYS A 132 7.06 -18.76 -4.36
CA LYS A 132 5.85 -18.99 -3.57
C LYS A 132 4.82 -19.83 -4.33
N ASN A 133 4.49 -19.43 -5.56
CA ASN A 133 3.50 -20.15 -6.35
C ASN A 133 3.96 -21.59 -6.68
N ALA A 134 5.24 -21.79 -6.95
CA ALA A 134 5.81 -23.12 -7.18
C ALA A 134 5.78 -24.01 -5.92
N ALA A 135 5.97 -23.43 -4.73
CA ALA A 135 5.81 -24.14 -3.47
C ALA A 135 4.35 -24.53 -3.22
N LEU A 136 3.41 -23.60 -3.46
CA LEU A 136 1.98 -23.85 -3.31
C LEU A 136 1.47 -24.96 -4.25
N HIS A 137 1.89 -24.94 -5.51
CA HIS A 137 1.54 -25.99 -6.47
C HIS A 137 2.09 -27.36 -6.03
N ARG A 138 3.32 -27.43 -5.51
CA ARG A 138 3.89 -28.68 -4.97
C ARG A 138 3.14 -29.18 -3.73
N ALA A 139 2.75 -28.28 -2.83
CA ALA A 139 1.93 -28.65 -1.67
C ALA A 139 0.55 -29.20 -2.10
N SER A 140 -0.09 -28.58 -3.11
CA SER A 140 -1.38 -29.06 -3.62
C SER A 140 -1.31 -30.40 -4.35
N ALA A 141 -0.11 -30.83 -4.77
CA ALA A 141 0.10 -32.13 -5.42
C ALA A 141 0.11 -33.31 -4.44
N TYR A 142 0.22 -33.04 -3.13
CA TYR A 142 0.02 -34.02 -2.07
C TYR A 142 -1.30 -33.69 -1.36
N PRO A 143 -2.37 -34.47 -1.57
CA PRO A 143 -3.54 -34.37 -0.72
C PRO A 143 -3.09 -34.62 0.72
N THR A 144 -3.35 -33.69 1.63
CA THR A 144 -3.26 -33.99 3.07
C THR A 144 -4.16 -35.21 3.34
N PRO A 145 -3.64 -36.29 3.94
CA PRO A 145 -4.47 -37.44 4.29
C PRO A 145 -5.63 -36.95 5.14
N ASP A 146 -6.84 -37.24 4.70
CA ASP A 146 -8.03 -37.04 5.50
C ASP A 146 -7.98 -38.05 6.66
N PRO A 147 -7.82 -37.62 7.92
CA PRO A 147 -7.71 -38.55 9.05
C PRO A 147 -8.94 -39.47 9.17
N GLU A 148 -10.09 -39.09 8.60
CA GLU A 148 -11.30 -39.91 8.60
C GLU A 148 -11.21 -41.14 7.65
N ARG A 149 -10.38 -41.08 6.61
CA ARG A 149 -10.18 -42.22 5.68
C ARG A 149 -9.27 -43.31 6.23
N GLU A 150 -8.35 -43.00 7.14
CA GLU A 150 -7.48 -44.03 7.73
C GLU A 150 -8.19 -44.83 8.84
N LEU A 151 -9.14 -44.23 9.56
CA LEU A 151 -9.94 -44.91 10.58
C LEU A 151 -11.00 -45.88 9.99
N SER A 152 -11.45 -45.67 8.76
CA SER A 152 -12.44 -46.54 8.11
C SER A 152 -11.84 -47.80 7.48
N ASN A 153 -10.53 -47.81 7.20
CA ASN A 153 -9.82 -48.98 6.66
C ASN A 153 -9.22 -49.89 7.74
N ALA A 154 -9.39 -49.56 9.01
CA ALA A 154 -8.88 -50.32 10.15
C ALA A 154 -9.96 -51.19 10.83
N LYS A 155 -11.03 -51.56 10.12
CA LYS A 155 -12.15 -52.35 10.66
C LYS A 155 -12.38 -53.66 9.91
#